data_AF-X1P179-F1
#
_entry.id   AF-X1P179-F1
#
_cell.length_a   1.000
_cell.length_b   1.000
_cell.length_c   1.000
_cell.angle_alpha   90.00
_cell.angle_beta   90.00
_cell.angle_gamma   90.00
#
_symmetry.space_group_name_H-M   'P 1'
#
loop_
_entity.id
_entity.type
_entity.pdbx_description
1 polymer ?
#
loop_
_entity_poly.entity_id
_entity_poly.type
_entity_poly.pdbx_seq_one_letter_code
_entity_poly.pdbx_strand_id
1 'polypeptide(L)' 'GEGKALEEIISCLNGADQNITTLHIYKRRGRAKKNLVIHLDSLDVEQCMAELKNKGYKVIVRVRNV' A
#
# COMPACT_ATOMS: atom_id res chain seq x y z
N GLY A 1 -10.06 12.63 -4.02
CA GLY A 1 -8.82 13.38 -3.74
C GLY A 1 -7.76 12.45 -3.19
N GLU A 2 -6.50 12.90 -3.09
CA GLU A 2 -5.38 12.07 -2.60
C GLU A 2 -5.64 11.49 -1.19
N GLY A 3 -6.29 12.26 -0.30
CA GLY A 3 -6.61 11.81 1.07
C GLY A 3 -7.54 10.59 1.14
N LYS A 4 -8.61 10.56 0.32
CA LYS A 4 -9.56 9.44 0.32
C LYS A 4 -8.90 8.12 -0.10
N ALA A 5 -8.02 8.16 -1.09
CA ALA A 5 -7.29 6.96 -1.52
C ALA A 5 -6.33 6.47 -0.44
N LEU A 6 -5.65 7.38 0.27
CA LEU A 6 -4.78 7.01 1.40
C LEU A 6 -5.59 6.37 2.53
N GLU A 7 -6.68 7.00 2.94
CA GLU A 7 -7.56 6.50 4.00
C GLU A 7 -8.10 5.10 3.70
N GLU A 8 -8.53 4.86 2.45
CA GLU A 8 -9.04 3.58 2.00
C GLU A 8 -7.96 2.48 2.06
N ILE A 9 -6.72 2.80 1.65
CA ILE A 9 -5.59 1.86 1.72
C ILE A 9 -5.23 1.54 3.17
N ILE A 10 -5.17 2.55 4.04
CA ILE A 10 -4.86 2.33 5.47
C ILE A 10 -5.95 1.53 6.16
N SER A 11 -7.22 1.81 5.85
CA SER A 11 -8.35 1.05 6.40
C SER A 11 -8.31 -0.42 6.01
N CYS A 12 -7.95 -0.72 4.76
CA CYS A 12 -7.77 -2.10 4.28
C CYS A 12 -6.65 -2.83 5.02
N LEU A 13 -5.51 -2.16 5.27
CA LEU A 13 -4.40 -2.74 6.01
C LEU A 13 -4.74 -2.99 7.48
N ASN A 14 -5.36 -2.01 8.14
CA ASN A 14 -5.79 -2.14 9.53
C ASN A 14 -6.86 -3.23 9.70
N GLY A 15 -7.80 -3.34 8.75
CA GLY A 15 -8.83 -4.38 8.77
C GLY A 15 -8.30 -5.80 8.62
N ALA A 16 -7.08 -5.95 8.13
CA ALA A 16 -6.37 -7.23 7.98
C ALA A 16 -5.24 -7.41 9.00
N ASP A 17 -5.26 -6.64 10.09
CA ASP A 17 -4.30 -6.69 11.20
C ASP A 17 -2.83 -6.53 10.75
N GLN A 18 -2.60 -5.75 9.68
CA GLN A 18 -1.26 -5.52 9.17
C GLN A 18 -0.58 -4.35 9.89
N ASN A 19 0.53 -4.63 10.56
CA ASN A 19 1.29 -3.59 11.25
C ASN A 19 2.13 -2.77 10.25
N ILE A 20 1.84 -1.46 10.15
CA ILE A 20 2.54 -0.54 9.26
C ILE A 20 3.78 0.04 9.97
N THR A 21 4.97 -0.28 9.46
CA THR A 21 6.24 0.22 10.02
C THR A 21 6.72 1.49 9.35
N THR A 22 6.35 1.73 8.10
CA THR A 22 6.75 2.93 7.38
C THR A 22 5.76 3.25 6.27
N LEU A 23 5.48 4.53 6.07
CA LEU A 23 4.68 5.03 4.95
C LEU A 23 5.34 6.24 4.31
N HIS A 24 5.45 6.24 2.98
CA HIS A 24 5.90 7.43 2.26
C HIS A 24 5.30 7.50 0.85
N ILE A 25 5.06 8.74 0.41
CA ILE A 25 4.61 9.04 -0.95
C ILE A 25 5.82 9.55 -1.72
N TYR A 26 6.09 8.97 -2.89
CA TYR A 26 7.16 9.44 -3.76
C TYR A 26 6.66 9.64 -5.20
N LYS A 27 7.09 10.74 -5.80
CA LYS A 27 6.82 11.05 -7.22
C LYS A 27 8.09 10.83 -8.02
N ARG A 28 8.07 9.87 -8.95
CA ARG A 28 9.20 9.72 -9.88
C ARG A 28 9.24 10.92 -10.83
N ARG A 29 10.44 11.47 -11.06
CA ARG A 29 10.64 12.55 -12.04
C ARG A 29 10.11 12.10 -13.42
N GLY A 30 9.35 12.97 -14.07
CA GLY A 30 8.72 12.68 -15.38
C GLY A 30 7.46 11.79 -15.32
N ARG A 31 6.99 11.37 -14.15
CA ARG A 31 5.70 10.66 -14.00
C ARG A 31 4.62 11.60 -13.46
N ALA A 32 3.44 11.55 -14.07
CA ALA A 32 2.27 12.30 -13.60
C ALA A 32 1.74 11.76 -12.26
N LYS A 33 1.82 10.44 -12.05
CA LYS A 33 1.31 9.77 -10.85
C LYS A 33 2.37 9.69 -9.74
N LYS A 34 1.92 9.91 -8.50
CA LYS A 34 2.68 9.58 -7.29
C LYS A 34 2.50 8.09 -6.98
N ASN A 35 3.46 7.50 -6.29
CA ASN A 35 3.34 6.16 -5.72
C ASN A 35 3.29 6.26 -4.21
N LEU A 36 2.46 5.44 -3.59
CA LEU A 36 2.47 5.18 -2.16
C LEU A 36 3.29 3.93 -1.89
N VAL A 37 4.20 4.00 -0.92
CA VAL A 37 4.98 2.86 -0.45
C VAL A 37 4.67 2.68 1.02
N ILE A 38 4.33 1.44 1.39
CA ILE A 38 4.00 1.04 2.74
C ILE A 38 4.88 -0.16 3.05
N HIS A 39 5.58 -0.11 4.18
CA HIS A 39 6.30 -1.24 4.73
C HIS A 39 5.45 -1.85 5.84
N LEU A 40 5.36 -3.17 5.84
CA LEU A 40 4.58 -3.95 6.79
C LEU A 40 5.54 -4.88 7.54
N ASP A 41 5.25 -5.11 8.82
CA ASP A 41 5.94 -6.12 9.63
C ASP A 41 5.23 -7.48 9.52
N SER A 42 4.98 -7.91 8.29
CA SER A 42 4.24 -9.14 7.98
C SER A 42 4.63 -9.65 6.61
N LEU A 43 4.67 -10.98 6.49
CA LEU A 43 4.82 -11.69 5.21
C LEU A 43 3.48 -12.09 4.61
N ASP A 44 2.41 -12.15 5.42
CA ASP A 44 1.07 -12.52 4.96
C ASP A 44 0.29 -11.26 4.59
N VAL A 45 0.35 -10.91 3.30
CA VAL A 45 -0.25 -9.69 2.74
C VAL A 45 -1.20 -9.99 1.58
N GLU A 46 -1.46 -11.28 1.29
CA GLU A 46 -2.18 -11.70 0.09
C GLU A 46 -3.63 -11.22 0.07
N GLN A 47 -4.31 -11.28 1.22
CA GLN A 47 -5.68 -10.82 1.37
C GLN A 47 -5.80 -9.31 1.11
N CYS A 48 -4.94 -8.49 1.72
CA CYS A 48 -4.90 -7.04 1.47
C CYS A 48 -4.63 -6.74 0.00
N MET A 49 -3.70 -7.47 -0.62
CA MET A 49 -3.40 -7.28 -2.04
C MET A 49 -4.61 -7.56 -2.93
N ALA A 50 -5.34 -8.64 -2.65
CA ALA A 50 -6.53 -9.00 -3.40
C ALA A 50 -7.61 -7.90 -3.28
N GLU A 51 -7.85 -7.42 -2.06
CA GLU A 51 -8.83 -6.37 -1.81
C GLU A 51 -8.46 -5.05 -2.52
N LEU A 52 -7.20 -4.61 -2.40
CA LEU A 52 -6.73 -3.39 -3.06
C LEU A 52 -6.80 -3.50 -4.60
N LYS A 53 -6.47 -4.66 -5.17
CA LYS A 53 -6.63 -4.89 -6.62
C LYS A 53 -8.09 -4.85 -7.04
N ASN A 54 -9.00 -5.44 -6.27
CA ASN A 54 -10.44 -5.41 -6.52
C ASN A 54 -11.02 -3.98 -6.47
N LYS A 55 -10.42 -3.09 -5.66
CA LYS A 55 -10.74 -1.66 -5.63
C LYS A 55 -10.10 -0.85 -6.78
N GLY A 56 -9.33 -1.49 -7.65
CA GLY A 56 -8.72 -0.88 -8.84
C GLY A 56 -7.30 -0.34 -8.63
N TYR A 57 -6.66 -0.59 -7.48
CA TYR A 57 -5.27 -0.19 -7.26
C TYR A 57 -4.30 -1.14 -7.95
N LYS A 58 -3.25 -0.57 -8.55
CA LYS A 58 -2.09 -1.35 -9.00
C LYS A 58 -1.13 -1.55 -7.83
N VAL A 59 -1.11 -2.76 -7.28
CA VAL A 59 -0.25 -3.14 -6.14
C VAL A 59 0.96 -3.94 -6.63
N ILE A 60 2.15 -3.60 -6.13
CA ILE A 60 3.39 -4.35 -6.35
C ILE A 60 3.97 -4.67 -4.97
N VAL A 61 4.18 -5.96 -4.69
CA VAL A 61 4.80 -6.42 -3.44
C VAL A 61 6.27 -6.73 -3.66
N ARG A 62 7.07 -6.43 -2.65
CA ARG A 62 8.50 -6.70 -2.61
C ARG A 62 8.82 -7.25 -1.24
N VAL A 63 9.25 -8.50 -1.19
CA VAL A 63 9.85 -9.08 0.01
C VAL A 63 11.22 -8.45 0.17
N ARG A 64 11.49 -7.84 1.33
CA ARG A 64 12.83 -7.41 1.70
C ARG A 64 13.29 -8.32 2.82
N ASN A 65 14.32 -9.11 2.55
CA ASN A 65 15.07 -9.75 3.63
C ASN A 65 15.88 -8.64 4.28
N VAL A 66 15.70 -8.45 5.59
CA VAL A 66 16.51 -7.53 6.40
C VAL A 66 17.68 -8.30 6.97
#